data_AF-A0A7S2N2H0-F1
#
_entry.id   AF-A0A7S2N2H0-F1
#
_cell.length_a   1.000
_cell.length_b   1.000
_cell.length_c   1.000
_cell.angle_alpha   90.00
_cell.angle_beta   90.00
_cell.angle_gamma   90.00
#
_symmetry.space_group_name_H-M   'P 1'
#
loop_
_entity.id
_entity.type
_entity.pdbx_description
1 polymer ?
#
loop_
_entity_poly.entity_id
_entity_poly.type
_entity_poly.pdbx_seq_one_letter_code
_entity_poly.pdbx_strand_id
1 'polypeptide(L)'
;HHFAAVMGDFNIRLDVPKEEGWPAGSQKAWLKRDQLLLGQMPGLKGFHEGLINFLPTYKYVRGSTSFDKHRCPAWCDRVVFKTEFSARCELLEYESYTDVKFTSDHRPVAAQFLVSLPD
;
A
#
# COMPACT_ATOMS: atom_id res chain seq x y z
N HIS A 1 -1.89 -23.80 -0.63
CA HIS A 1 -2.97 -22.92 -1.10
C HIS A 1 -2.55 -22.35 -2.44
N HIS A 2 -3.33 -22.58 -3.51
CA HIS A 2 -2.98 -22.09 -4.85
C HIS A 2 -2.80 -20.57 -4.92
N PHE A 3 -3.55 -19.82 -4.10
CA PHE A 3 -3.45 -18.38 -3.93
C PHE A 3 -3.65 -18.01 -2.46
N ALA A 4 -2.86 -17.06 -1.96
CA ALA A 4 -3.02 -16.44 -0.65
C ALA A 4 -2.85 -14.93 -0.78
N ALA A 5 -3.75 -14.16 -0.16
CA ALA A 5 -3.63 -12.72 -0.04
C ALA A 5 -3.65 -12.33 1.45
N VAL A 6 -2.79 -11.37 1.81
CA VAL A 6 -2.79 -10.71 3.12
C VAL A 6 -3.02 -9.23 2.87
N MET A 7 -3.98 -8.65 3.56
CA MET A 7 -4.39 -7.27 3.34
C MET A 7 -4.78 -6.58 4.64
N GLY A 8 -4.58 -5.26 4.66
CA GLY A 8 -5.01 -4.41 5.76
C GLY A 8 -4.04 -3.26 6.01
N ASP A 9 -4.22 -2.62 7.17
CA ASP A 9 -3.29 -1.64 7.69
C ASP A 9 -2.09 -2.36 8.32
N PHE A 10 -0.99 -2.46 7.56
CA PHE A 10 0.28 -2.98 8.07
C PHE A 10 1.08 -1.90 8.82
N ASN A 11 0.58 -0.67 8.85
CA ASN A 11 1.19 0.46 9.53
C ASN A 11 2.61 0.79 9.04
N ILE A 12 2.92 0.42 7.79
CA ILE A 12 4.19 0.68 7.09
C ILE A 12 4.35 2.18 6.89
N ARG A 13 5.53 2.70 7.25
CA ARG A 13 5.85 4.13 7.15
C ARG A 13 6.92 4.37 6.10
N LEU A 14 7.27 5.64 5.94
CA LEU A 14 8.47 6.03 5.22
C LEU A 14 9.66 6.02 6.19
N ASP A 15 10.77 5.46 5.73
CA ASP A 15 12.06 5.49 6.42
C ASP A 15 12.70 6.87 6.19
N VAL A 16 12.36 7.79 7.10
CA VAL A 16 12.77 9.20 7.04
C VAL A 16 13.40 9.59 8.38
N PRO A 17 14.54 10.31 8.39
CA PRO A 17 15.09 10.92 9.60
C PRO A 17 14.05 11.79 10.29
N LYS A 18 14.06 11.81 11.63
CA LYS A 18 13.06 12.54 12.43
C LYS A 18 13.11 14.05 12.16
N GLU A 19 14.28 14.55 11.81
CA GLU A 19 14.59 15.95 11.63
C GLU A 19 14.18 16.46 10.23
N GLU A 20 14.02 15.56 9.25
CA GLU A 20 13.69 15.92 7.86
C GLU A 20 12.20 16.29 7.69
N GLY A 21 11.33 15.83 8.59
CA GLY A 21 9.89 16.05 8.46
C GLY A 21 9.31 15.31 7.25
N TRP A 22 8.69 16.05 6.32
CA TRP A 22 8.16 15.46 5.09
C TRP A 22 9.24 15.44 4.01
N PRO A 23 9.45 14.31 3.29
CA PRO A 23 10.44 14.27 2.22
C PRO A 23 10.14 15.31 1.14
N ALA A 24 11.19 15.86 0.54
CA ALA A 24 11.03 16.73 -0.61
C ALA A 24 10.57 15.97 -1.87
N GLY A 25 10.01 16.69 -2.84
CA GLY A 25 9.59 16.13 -4.13
C GLY A 25 8.18 15.52 -4.12
N SER A 26 7.87 14.78 -5.19
CA SER A 26 6.55 14.16 -5.34
C SER A 26 6.38 12.92 -4.47
N GLN A 27 5.15 12.58 -4.16
CA GLN A 27 4.81 11.36 -3.41
C GLN A 27 5.36 10.10 -4.10
N LYS A 28 5.37 10.06 -5.44
CA LYS A 28 6.02 8.96 -6.18
C LYS A 28 7.51 8.81 -5.84
N ALA A 29 8.21 9.91 -5.57
CA ALA A 29 9.61 9.85 -5.13
C ALA A 29 9.73 9.36 -3.67
N TRP A 30 8.75 9.67 -2.82
CA TRP A 30 8.72 9.25 -1.42
C TRP A 30 8.60 7.73 -1.27
N LEU A 31 7.93 7.07 -2.21
CA LEU A 31 7.74 5.61 -2.22
C LEU A 31 9.08 4.84 -2.21
N LYS A 32 10.18 5.45 -2.68
CA LYS A 32 11.54 4.88 -2.57
C LYS A 32 12.01 4.69 -1.12
N ARG A 33 11.35 5.37 -0.17
CA ARG A 33 11.60 5.29 1.27
C ARG A 33 10.56 4.42 1.98
N ASP A 34 9.64 3.77 1.28
CA ASP A 34 8.62 2.91 1.89
C ASP A 34 9.26 1.69 2.57
N GLN A 35 8.97 1.48 3.86
CA GLN A 35 9.62 0.43 4.65
C GLN A 35 9.34 -0.98 4.11
N LEU A 36 8.17 -1.24 3.52
CA LEU A 36 7.87 -2.55 2.92
C LEU A 36 8.67 -2.75 1.63
N LEU A 37 8.73 -1.75 0.75
CA LEU A 37 9.55 -1.83 -0.46
C LEU A 37 11.06 -1.91 -0.16
N LEU A 38 11.50 -1.36 0.97
CA LEU A 38 12.86 -1.53 1.49
C LEU A 38 13.10 -2.90 2.16
N GLY A 39 12.10 -3.78 2.19
CA GLY A 39 12.23 -5.13 2.75
C GLY A 39 12.23 -5.18 4.27
N GLN A 40 11.77 -4.14 4.96
CA GLN A 40 11.77 -4.04 6.43
C GLN A 40 10.58 -4.76 7.08
N MET A 41 9.90 -5.65 6.36
CA MET A 41 8.81 -6.50 6.85
C MET A 41 9.13 -7.98 6.63
N PRO A 42 9.97 -8.60 7.48
CA PRO A 42 10.41 -9.99 7.30
C PRO A 42 9.26 -11.01 7.23
N GLY A 43 8.15 -10.74 7.91
CA GLY A 43 6.96 -11.59 7.90
C GLY A 43 6.25 -11.66 6.54
N LEU A 44 6.50 -10.71 5.64
CA LEU A 44 5.94 -10.66 4.29
C LEU A 44 6.93 -11.15 3.23
N LYS A 45 8.07 -11.73 3.65
CA LYS A 45 9.07 -12.25 2.71
C LYS A 45 8.47 -13.31 1.79
N GLY A 46 8.64 -13.13 0.49
CA GLY A 46 8.15 -14.05 -0.54
C GLY A 46 6.68 -13.83 -0.92
N PHE A 47 6.02 -12.79 -0.40
CA PHE A 47 4.83 -12.23 -1.00
C PHE A 47 5.21 -11.23 -2.10
N HIS A 48 4.30 -11.04 -3.04
CA HIS A 48 4.34 -10.08 -4.13
C HIS A 48 3.35 -8.94 -3.85
N GLU A 49 3.63 -7.78 -4.42
CA GLU A 49 2.74 -6.63 -4.38
C GLU A 49 2.63 -6.03 -5.78
N GLY A 50 1.46 -5.47 -6.11
CA GLY A 50 1.25 -4.70 -7.33
C GLY A 50 2.06 -3.40 -7.36
N LEU A 51 2.20 -2.82 -8.55
CA LEU A 51 2.78 -1.48 -8.67
C LEU A 51 1.86 -0.45 -8.01
N ILE A 52 2.39 0.30 -7.04
CA ILE A 52 1.65 1.39 -6.39
C ILE A 52 1.71 2.64 -7.28
N ASN A 53 0.57 2.98 -7.88
CA ASN A 53 0.38 4.21 -8.66
C ASN A 53 -0.56 5.23 -8.01
N PHE A 54 -1.03 4.94 -6.80
CA PHE A 54 -1.90 5.82 -6.01
C PHE A 54 -1.13 6.60 -4.93
N LEU A 55 -1.74 7.70 -4.46
CA LEU A 55 -1.21 8.55 -3.38
C LEU A 55 -1.13 7.81 -2.03
N PRO A 56 -0.34 8.29 -1.06
CA PRO A 56 -0.37 7.77 0.30
C PRO A 56 -1.80 7.63 0.82
N THR A 57 -2.11 6.53 1.49
CA THR A 57 -3.45 6.23 1.99
C THR A 57 -3.69 6.85 3.36
N TYR A 58 -2.63 7.29 4.03
CA TYR A 58 -2.64 7.84 5.38
C TYR A 58 -1.61 8.98 5.48
N LYS A 59 -1.74 10.01 6.34
CA LYS A 59 -2.90 10.39 7.15
C LYS A 59 -3.57 11.61 6.55
N TYR A 60 -4.87 11.52 6.30
CA TYR A 60 -5.66 12.65 5.81
C TYR A 60 -6.40 13.37 6.93
N VAL A 61 -6.71 14.65 6.69
CA VAL A 61 -7.76 15.33 7.44
C VAL A 61 -9.11 14.71 7.03
N ARG A 62 -9.91 14.25 7.99
CA ARG A 62 -11.22 13.64 7.73
C ARG A 62 -12.13 14.61 6.97
N GLY A 63 -12.84 14.10 5.96
CA GLY A 63 -13.70 14.89 5.07
C GLY A 63 -12.96 15.72 4.02
N SER A 64 -11.62 15.66 3.97
CA SER A 64 -10.79 16.45 3.04
C SER A 64 -9.93 15.54 2.14
N THR A 65 -9.35 16.10 1.08
CA THR A 65 -8.28 15.49 0.29
C THR A 65 -6.88 15.90 0.75
N SER A 66 -6.79 16.75 1.78
CA SER A 66 -5.52 17.23 2.33
C SER A 66 -4.93 16.26 3.37
N PHE A 67 -3.61 16.11 3.34
CA PHE A 67 -2.86 15.39 4.37
C PHE A 67 -2.80 16.18 5.69
N ASP A 68 -2.80 15.45 6.81
CA ASP A 68 -2.58 16.01 8.14
C ASP A 68 -1.11 16.37 8.32
N LYS A 69 -0.81 17.68 8.41
CA LYS A 69 0.55 18.24 8.53
C LYS A 69 1.39 17.68 9.70
N HIS A 70 0.75 17.12 10.72
CA HIS A 70 1.43 16.64 11.91
C HIS A 70 2.04 15.23 11.72
N ARG A 71 1.73 14.55 10.62
CA ARG A 71 2.25 13.20 10.35
C ARG A 71 2.65 13.05 8.90
N CYS A 72 3.85 12.54 8.67
CA CYS A 72 4.32 12.25 7.32
C CYS A 72 3.36 11.24 6.64
N PRO A 73 2.85 11.53 5.43
CA PRO A 73 1.99 10.60 4.71
C PRO A 73 2.71 9.29 4.35
N ALA A 74 1.99 8.18 4.39
CA ALA A 74 2.50 6.83 4.13
C ALA A 74 1.44 5.92 3.48
N TRP A 75 1.91 4.81 2.90
CA TRP A 75 1.10 3.72 2.36
C TRP A 75 0.97 2.61 3.41
N CYS A 76 0.15 2.90 4.44
CA CYS A 76 -0.09 1.98 5.55
C CYS A 76 -0.93 0.77 5.13
N ASP A 77 -1.88 1.00 4.21
CA ASP A 77 -2.89 0.04 3.78
C ASP A 77 -2.42 -0.66 2.51
N ARG A 78 -2.25 -1.99 2.55
CA ARG A 78 -1.63 -2.75 1.46
C ARG A 78 -2.34 -4.07 1.19
N VAL A 79 -2.16 -4.57 -0.02
CA VAL A 79 -2.53 -5.94 -0.40
C VAL A 79 -1.30 -6.63 -0.96
N VAL A 80 -0.86 -7.68 -0.29
CA VAL A 80 0.23 -8.54 -0.77
C VAL A 80 -0.29 -9.94 -1.00
N PHE A 81 0.26 -10.64 -1.99
CA PHE A 81 -0.25 -11.94 -2.42
C PHE A 81 0.87 -12.91 -2.77
N LYS A 82 0.55 -14.20 -2.73
CA LYS A 82 1.46 -15.28 -3.12
C LYS A 82 0.67 -16.33 -3.88
N THR A 83 1.28 -16.88 -4.92
CA THR A 83 0.70 -17.93 -5.75
C THR A 83 1.63 -19.13 -5.77
N GLU A 84 1.06 -20.33 -5.83
CA GLU A 84 1.85 -21.53 -6.14
C GLU A 84 2.16 -21.58 -7.64
N PHE A 85 3.25 -22.27 -8.03
CA PHE A 85 3.70 -22.34 -9.43
C PHE A 85 2.66 -22.94 -10.39
N SER A 86 1.76 -23.79 -9.88
CA SER A 86 0.70 -24.43 -10.66
C SER A 86 -0.49 -23.51 -10.97
N ALA A 87 -0.62 -22.37 -10.27
CA ALA A 87 -1.70 -21.42 -10.46
C ALA A 87 -1.22 -20.19 -11.23
N ARG A 88 -2.06 -19.68 -12.13
CA ARG A 88 -1.81 -18.38 -12.77
C ARG A 88 -2.62 -17.32 -12.05
N CYS A 89 -2.00 -16.16 -11.81
CA CYS A 89 -2.64 -15.03 -11.17
C CYS A 89 -2.28 -13.76 -11.91
N GLU A 90 -3.30 -13.01 -12.31
CA GLU A 90 -3.17 -11.69 -12.90
C GLU A 90 -3.77 -10.67 -11.94
N LEU A 91 -3.03 -9.58 -11.68
CA LEU A 91 -3.53 -8.44 -10.92
C LEU A 91 -4.16 -7.45 -11.91
N LEU A 92 -5.49 -7.33 -11.86
CA LEU A 92 -6.27 -6.48 -12.77
C LEU A 92 -6.35 -5.03 -12.30
N GLU A 93 -6.45 -4.82 -10.98
CA GLU A 93 -6.57 -3.49 -10.37
C GLU A 93 -5.79 -3.46 -9.06
N TYR A 94 -5.10 -2.35 -8.77
CA TYR A 94 -4.55 -2.06 -7.44
C TYR A 94 -4.58 -0.55 -7.19
N GLU A 95 -5.61 -0.10 -6.48
CA GLU A 95 -5.99 1.31 -6.42
C GLU A 95 -6.42 1.75 -5.02
N SER A 96 -6.38 3.06 -4.79
CA SER A 96 -6.91 3.70 -3.59
C SER A 96 -8.02 4.70 -3.91
N TYR A 97 -9.12 4.64 -3.16
CA TYR A 97 -10.33 5.42 -3.44
C TYR A 97 -10.37 6.69 -2.58
N THR A 98 -9.82 7.77 -3.12
CA THR A 98 -9.72 9.07 -2.42
C THR A 98 -11.07 9.73 -2.14
N ASP A 99 -12.13 9.36 -2.86
CA ASP A 99 -13.47 9.91 -2.67
C ASP A 99 -14.19 9.39 -1.42
N VAL A 100 -13.77 8.25 -0.89
CA VAL A 100 -14.25 7.74 0.40
C VAL A 100 -13.48 8.44 1.53
N LYS A 101 -13.78 9.72 1.73
CA LYS A 101 -13.02 10.63 2.61
C LYS A 101 -13.72 11.06 3.89
N PHE A 102 -15.03 10.88 3.99
CA PHE A 102 -15.83 11.43 5.09
C PHE A 102 -15.82 10.58 6.36
N THR A 103 -15.43 9.31 6.28
CA THR A 103 -15.55 8.35 7.39
C THR A 103 -14.22 8.02 8.05
N SER A 104 -13.09 8.25 7.39
CA SER A 104 -11.76 7.85 7.88
C SER A 104 -10.64 8.82 7.45
N ASP A 105 -9.57 8.84 8.24
CA ASP A 105 -8.28 9.45 7.90
C ASP A 105 -7.40 8.55 7.02
N HIS A 106 -7.83 7.31 6.78
CA HIS A 106 -7.29 6.42 5.76
C HIS A 106 -8.11 6.48 4.45
N ARG A 107 -7.51 6.05 3.34
CA ARG A 107 -8.21 5.81 2.08
C ARG A 107 -8.29 4.33 1.79
N PRO A 108 -9.48 3.77 1.48
CA PRO A 108 -9.62 2.37 1.12
C PRO A 108 -8.68 2.00 -0.01
N VAL A 109 -8.17 0.78 0.05
CA VAL A 109 -7.35 0.15 -1.00
C VAL A 109 -8.06 -1.11 -1.46
N ALA A 110 -8.14 -1.31 -2.78
CA ALA A 110 -8.62 -2.56 -3.35
C ALA A 110 -7.57 -3.15 -4.29
N ALA A 111 -7.58 -4.47 -4.37
CA ALA A 111 -6.86 -5.23 -5.37
C ALA A 111 -7.80 -6.25 -6.00
N GLN A 112 -7.83 -6.32 -7.33
CA GLN A 112 -8.61 -7.30 -8.08
C GLN A 112 -7.68 -8.31 -8.74
N PHE A 113 -7.98 -9.59 -8.55
CA PHE A 113 -7.18 -10.69 -9.10
C PHE A 113 -8.03 -11.57 -10.00
N LEU A 114 -7.46 -11.97 -11.14
CA LEU A 114 -7.94 -13.10 -11.93
C LEU A 114 -7.04 -14.31 -11.64
N VAL A 115 -7.61 -15.32 -10.99
CA VAL A 115 -6.88 -16.53 -10.59
C VAL A 115 -7.38 -17.72 -11.41
N SER A 116 -6.48 -18.34 -12.18
CA SER A 116 -6.74 -19.60 -12.87
C SER A 116 -6.17 -20.75 -12.05
N LEU A 117 -7.05 -21.63 -11.58
CA LEU A 117 -6.66 -22.84 -10.87
C LEU A 117 -6.26 -23.93 -11.89
N PRO A 118 -5.29 -24.81 -11.55
CA PRO A 118 -5.05 -26.00 -12.34
C PRO A 118 -6.29 -26.91 -12.31
N ASP A 119 -6.43 -27.71 -13.37
CA ASP A 119 -7.45 -28.76 -13.48
C ASP A 119 -7.35 -29.80 -12.36
#